data_AF-A0A963RMI0-F1
#
_entry.id   AF-A0A963RMI0-F1
#
_cell.length_a   1.000
_cell.length_b   1.000
_cell.length_c   1.000
_cell.angle_alpha   90.00
_cell.angle_beta   90.00
_cell.angle_gamma   90.00
#
_symmetry.space_group_name_H-M   'P 1'
#
loop_
_entity.id
_entity.type
_entity.pdbx_description
1 polymer ?
#
loop_
_entity_poly.entity_id
_entity_poly.type
_entity_poly.pdbx_seq_one_letter_code
_entity_poly.pdbx_strand_id
1 'polypeptide(L)'
;MKLNIVPASTGVTWARAGIRTFFRQPLAFTGLFFMFMAALSVVAIVPVVGGLLALVLVPAATVGFMAATEQAAAGRFPMPTILAVGFRRG
;
A
#
# COMPACT_ATOMS: atom_id res chain seq x y z
N MET A 1 13.92 -0.50 22.36
CA MET A 1 12.55 -0.23 21.86
C MET A 1 11.58 -0.40 23.02
N LYS A 2 10.70 0.57 23.30
CA LYS A 2 9.61 0.42 24.28
C LYS A 2 8.41 -0.19 23.55
N LEU A 3 8.05 -1.43 23.87
CA LEU A 3 6.87 -2.08 23.30
C LEU A 3 5.60 -1.51 23.94
N ASN A 4 4.67 -1.05 23.11
CA ASN A 4 3.35 -0.65 23.56
C ASN A 4 2.46 -1.90 23.61
N ILE A 5 2.22 -2.42 24.81
CA ILE A 5 1.37 -3.59 25.00
C ILE A 5 -0.08 -3.12 25.02
N VAL A 6 -0.84 -3.53 24.01
CA VAL A 6 -2.26 -3.22 23.89
C VAL A 6 -3.12 -4.46 24.20
N PRO A 7 -4.35 -4.30 24.72
CA PRO A 7 -5.27 -5.41 24.93
C PRO A 7 -5.59 -6.14 23.62
N ALA A 8 -5.88 -7.45 23.68
CA ALA A 8 -6.23 -8.26 22.50
C ALA A 8 -7.44 -7.73 21.71
N SER A 9 -8.39 -7.07 22.39
CA SER A 9 -9.55 -6.42 21.76
C SER A 9 -9.16 -5.36 20.72
N THR A 10 -8.00 -4.73 20.88
CA THR A 10 -7.45 -3.74 19.94
C THR A 10 -7.23 -4.34 18.55
N GLY A 11 -6.82 -5.61 18.47
CA GLY A 11 -6.64 -6.30 17.19
C GLY A 11 -7.93 -6.42 16.39
N VAL A 12 -9.05 -6.71 17.07
CA VAL A 12 -10.38 -6.75 16.45
C VAL A 12 -10.78 -5.36 15.94
N THR A 13 -10.48 -4.32 16.71
CA THR A 13 -10.74 -2.93 16.30
C THR A 13 -9.95 -2.57 15.04
N TRP A 14 -8.67 -2.96 14.95
CA TRP A 14 -7.84 -2.74 13.75
C TRP A 14 -8.38 -3.49 12.54
N ALA A 15 -8.74 -4.76 12.68
CA ALA A 15 -9.32 -5.55 11.59
C ALA A 15 -10.61 -4.91 11.06
N ARG A 16 -11.52 -4.51 11.95
CA ARG A 16 -12.76 -3.82 11.58
C ARG A 16 -12.48 -2.47 10.91
N ALA A 17 -11.49 -1.72 11.38
CA ALA A 17 -11.09 -0.44 10.77
C ALA A 17 -10.51 -0.64 9.36
N GLY A 18 -9.67 -1.65 9.15
CA GLY A 18 -9.15 -2.01 7.84
C GLY A 18 -10.26 -2.37 6.85
N ILE A 19 -11.17 -3.28 7.25
CA ILE A 19 -12.34 -3.66 6.45
C ILE A 19 -13.17 -2.43 6.10
N ARG A 20 -13.51 -1.60 7.08
CA ARG A 20 -14.28 -0.37 6.85
C ARG A 20 -13.58 0.58 5.86
N THR A 21 -12.27 0.74 5.99
CA THR A 21 -11.49 1.64 5.11
C THR A 21 -11.48 1.12 3.68
N PHE A 22 -11.28 -0.19 3.49
CA PHE A 22 -11.34 -0.83 2.18
C PHE A 22 -12.71 -0.63 1.52
N PHE A 23 -13.79 -0.91 2.23
CA PHE A 23 -15.16 -0.76 1.71
C PHE A 23 -15.58 0.69 1.47
N ARG A 24 -14.88 1.67 2.06
CA ARG A 24 -15.12 3.08 1.76
C ARG A 24 -14.64 3.46 0.37
N GLN A 25 -13.58 2.83 -0.13
CA GLN A 25 -12.97 3.15 -1.42
C GLN A 25 -12.40 1.90 -2.14
N PRO A 26 -13.24 0.89 -2.43
CA PRO A 26 -12.78 -0.37 -3.01
C PRO A 26 -12.18 -0.19 -4.41
N LEU A 27 -12.72 0.76 -5.19
CA LEU A 27 -12.22 1.07 -6.52
C LEU A 27 -10.82 1.72 -6.48
N ALA A 28 -10.53 2.54 -5.48
CA ALA A 28 -9.22 3.16 -5.33
C ALA A 28 -8.15 2.12 -5.01
N PHE A 29 -8.40 1.25 -4.02
CA PHE A 29 -7.46 0.19 -3.66
C PHE A 29 -7.26 -0.81 -4.79
N THR A 30 -8.34 -1.20 -5.48
CA THR A 30 -8.27 -2.06 -6.65
C THR A 30 -7.45 -1.39 -7.76
N GLY A 31 -7.70 -0.13 -8.07
CA GLY A 31 -6.97 0.63 -9.10
C GLY A 31 -5.48 0.76 -8.77
N LEU A 32 -5.14 1.09 -7.52
CA LEU A 32 -3.74 1.16 -7.06
C LEU A 32 -3.06 -0.22 -7.14
N PHE A 33 -3.76 -1.29 -6.79
CA PHE A 33 -3.24 -2.66 -6.91
C PHE A 33 -2.95 -3.03 -8.36
N PHE A 34 -3.88 -2.74 -9.28
CA PHE A 34 -3.65 -2.99 -10.72
C PHE A 34 -2.50 -2.14 -11.27
N MET A 35 -2.37 -0.88 -10.86
CA MET A 35 -1.24 -0.04 -11.25
C MET A 35 0.10 -0.59 -10.75
N PHE A 36 0.14 -1.07 -9.50
CA PHE A 36 1.32 -1.74 -8.96
C PHE A 36 1.66 -3.02 -9.73
N MET A 37 0.66 -3.88 -9.99
CA MET A 37 0.86 -5.10 -10.77
C MET A 37 1.32 -4.80 -12.20
N ALA A 38 0.81 -3.76 -12.83
CA ALA A 38 1.26 -3.30 -14.13
C ALA A 38 2.74 -2.84 -14.09
N ALA A 39 3.13 -2.09 -13.06
CA ALA A 39 4.52 -1.68 -12.86
C ALA A 39 5.45 -2.88 -12.67
N LEU A 40 5.06 -3.88 -11.86
CA LEU A 40 5.82 -5.12 -11.72
C LEU A 40 5.96 -5.86 -13.04
N SER A 41 4.87 -5.95 -13.82
CA SER A 41 4.87 -6.60 -15.14
C SER A 41 5.86 -5.93 -16.09
N VAL A 42 5.85 -4.59 -16.16
CA VAL A 42 6.79 -3.82 -16.99
C VAL A 42 8.24 -4.05 -16.56
N VAL A 43 8.51 -4.04 -15.25
CA VAL A 43 9.86 -4.25 -14.71
C VAL A 43 10.37 -5.66 -15.00
N ALA A 44 9.48 -6.66 -14.96
CA ALA A 44 9.82 -8.04 -15.25
C ALA A 44 10.22 -8.29 -16.73
N ILE A 45 9.88 -7.39 -17.66
CA ILE A 45 10.31 -7.48 -19.07
C ILE A 45 11.83 -7.35 -19.19
N VAL A 46 12.49 -6.66 -18.25
CA VAL A 46 13.93 -6.43 -18.30
C VAL A 46 14.68 -7.74 -17.97
N PRO A 47 15.42 -8.33 -18.93
CA PRO A 47 16.14 -9.57 -18.69
C PRO A 47 17.24 -9.36 -17.64
N VAL A 48 17.60 -10.43 -16.93
CA VAL A 48 18.66 -10.50 -15.90
C VAL A 48 18.37 -9.71 -14.60
N VAL A 49 17.83 -8.49 -14.67
CA VAL A 49 17.65 -7.62 -13.49
C VAL A 49 16.19 -7.35 -13.10
N GLY A 50 15.22 -7.63 -13.96
CA GLY A 50 13.80 -7.32 -13.71
C GLY A 50 13.25 -7.95 -12.42
N GLY A 51 13.63 -9.20 -12.13
CA GLY A 51 13.22 -9.88 -10.89
C GLY A 51 13.74 -9.20 -9.62
N LEU A 52 15.00 -8.74 -9.62
CA LEU A 52 15.60 -8.01 -8.50
C LEU A 52 14.94 -6.64 -8.31
N LEU A 53 14.70 -5.91 -9.40
CA LEU A 53 14.02 -4.62 -9.36
C LEU A 53 12.58 -4.76 -8.83
N ALA A 54 11.88 -5.81 -9.23
CA ALA A 54 10.53 -6.13 -8.73
C ALA A 54 10.53 -6.33 -7.20
N LEU A 55 11.54 -6.98 -6.62
CA LEU A 55 11.67 -7.15 -5.17
C LEU A 55 11.86 -5.81 -4.44
N VAL A 56 12.62 -4.88 -5.01
CA VAL A 56 12.83 -3.53 -4.44
C VAL A 56 11.55 -2.69 -4.48
N LEU A 57 10.66 -2.94 -5.46
CA LEU A 57 9.38 -2.24 -5.58
C LEU A 57 8.36 -2.63 -4.50
N VAL A 58 8.45 -3.83 -3.93
CA VAL A 58 7.51 -4.31 -2.90
C VAL A 58 7.47 -3.43 -1.64
N PRO A 59 8.60 -3.11 -0.99
CA PRO A 59 8.58 -2.23 0.18
C PRO A 59 8.11 -0.81 -0.15
N ALA A 60 8.46 -0.27 -1.33
CA ALA A 60 7.97 1.04 -1.75
C ALA A 60 6.44 1.05 -1.95
N ALA A 61 5.89 -0.01 -2.56
CA ALA A 61 4.45 -0.20 -2.67
C ALA A 61 3.78 -0.33 -1.31
N THR A 62 4.41 -1.04 -0.36
CA THR A 62 3.90 -1.18 1.02
C THR A 62 3.70 0.19 1.68
N VAL A 63 4.68 1.10 1.56
CA VAL A 63 4.57 2.49 2.03
C VAL A 63 3.51 3.27 1.25
N GLY A 64 3.43 3.09 -0.08
CA GLY A 64 2.40 3.69 -0.92
C GLY A 64 0.98 3.30 -0.51
N PHE A 65 0.74 2.03 -0.20
CA PHE A 65 -0.55 1.54 0.29
C PHE A 65 -0.86 1.99 1.73
N MET A 66 0.14 2.14 2.60
CA MET A 66 -0.06 2.77 3.91
C MET A 66 -0.54 4.21 3.76
N ALA A 67 0.10 5.00 2.89
CA ALA A 67 -0.30 6.38 2.62
C ALA A 67 -1.66 6.47 1.89
N ALA A 68 -1.99 5.49 1.04
CA ALA A 68 -3.32 5.37 0.44
C ALA A 68 -4.38 5.08 1.50
N THR A 69 -4.07 4.20 2.47
CA THR A 69 -4.97 3.85 3.58
C THR A 69 -5.24 5.06 4.47
N GLU A 70 -4.23 5.89 4.74
CA GLU A 70 -4.38 7.16 5.45
C GLU A 70 -5.36 8.11 4.73
N GLN A 71 -5.19 8.28 3.42
CA GLN A 71 -6.09 9.13 2.62
C GLN A 71 -7.53 8.58 2.60
N ALA A 72 -7.68 7.28 2.39
CA ALA A 72 -8.97 6.60 2.37
C ALA A 72 -9.69 6.69 3.72
N ALA A 73 -8.96 6.54 4.82
CA ALA A 73 -9.47 6.71 6.18
C ALA A 73 -9.94 8.15 6.43
N ALA A 74 -9.22 9.14 5.89
CA ALA A 74 -9.63 10.55 5.90
C ALA A 74 -10.75 10.88 4.90
N GLY A 75 -11.27 9.90 4.16
CA GLY A 75 -12.34 10.07 3.16
C GLY A 75 -11.89 10.73 1.85
N ARG A 76 -10.59 10.88 1.61
CA ARG A 76 -10.02 11.45 0.39
C ARG A 76 -9.67 10.34 -0.59
N PHE A 77 -9.82 10.57 -1.89
CA PHE A 77 -9.50 9.57 -2.91
C PHE A 77 -7.97 9.42 -3.10
N PRO A 78 -7.39 8.22 -2.93
CA PRO A 78 -5.98 7.93 -3.14
C PRO A 78 -5.63 8.06 -4.62
N MET A 79 -4.94 9.14 -4.98
CA MET A 79 -4.48 9.34 -6.35
C MET A 79 -3.32 8.39 -6.69
N PRO A 80 -3.17 7.95 -7.95
CA PRO A 80 -2.09 7.06 -8.41
C PRO A 80 -0.67 7.47 -7.99
N THR A 81 -0.42 8.77 -7.88
CA THR A 81 0.86 9.35 -7.46
C THR A 81 1.25 8.96 -6.03
N ILE A 82 0.33 8.41 -5.23
CA ILE A 82 0.58 7.94 -3.88
C ILE A 82 1.50 6.71 -3.84
N LEU A 83 1.52 5.88 -4.90
CA LEU A 83 2.44 4.74 -4.98
C LEU A 83 3.91 5.18 -5.02
N ALA A 84 4.18 6.38 -5.53
CA ALA A 84 5.53 6.94 -5.58
C ALA A 84 5.97 7.59 -4.25
N VAL A 85 5.13 7.62 -3.21
CA VAL A 85 5.50 8.30 -1.95
C VAL A 85 6.68 7.62 -1.26
N GLY A 86 6.78 6.30 -1.36
CA GLY A 86 7.90 5.53 -0.78
C GLY A 86 9.26 5.87 -1.38
N PHE A 87 9.30 6.38 -2.62
CA PHE A 87 10.52 6.83 -3.28
C PHE A 87 10.82 8.33 -3.06
N ARG A 88 9.79 9.14 -2.75
CA ARG A 88 9.92 10.59 -2.58
C ARG A 88 10.20 11.04 -1.15
N ARG A 89 9.90 10.21 -0.17
CA ARG A 89 10.07 10.49 1.27
C ARG A 89 11.08 9.57 1.95
N GLY A 90 11.88 8.85 1.15
CA GLY A 90 13.00 8.01 1.62
C GLY A 90 14.25 8.82 1.91
#